data_AF-A0A060I7J3-F1
#
_entry.id   AF-A0A060I7J3-F1
#
_cell.length_a   1.000
_cell.length_b   1.000
_cell.length_c   1.000
_cell.angle_alpha   90.00
_cell.angle_beta   90.00
_cell.angle_gamma   90.00
#
_symmetry.space_group_name_H-M   'P 1'
#
loop_
_entity.id
_entity.type
_entity.pdbx_description
1 polymer ?
#
loop_
_entity_poly.entity_id
_entity_poly.type
_entity_poly.pdbx_seq_one_letter_code
_entity_poly.pdbx_strand_id
1 'polypeptide(L)'
;MDHFDILGRSIADPVVESYLAHHEKLDPIDFRTNAEMGFFGGFDSGFGLQVESLSAYIAEFEEARSRRLSDGEERIVSRLSFTGPDAIRAVQRAYSSALPFGLTFGDSSDIVAEKLGTGPFREGKSSTLPEYSAERFVHSYAVGNIVAIAKYDSDLRLMAVYLMQADRTMLKATRRKASLPKQKIMPGNIDKVEALRVQMPTQRWRESMAEGDELFNEADIATAETALNGFIDTVKAATSQRDAQAIQAAVKDIVLAINEIHGRSGMIETLERDELGVLIDAVVRASGFSLPDDEDITAEWREW
;
A
#
# COMPACT_ATOMS: atom_id res chain seq x y z
N MET A 1 -8.74 -17.04 -20.66
CA MET A 1 -7.45 -16.32 -20.64
C MET A 1 -7.34 -15.67 -19.28
N ASP A 2 -6.17 -15.71 -18.66
CA ASP A 2 -6.00 -15.24 -17.31
C ASP A 2 -5.79 -13.72 -17.28
N HIS A 3 -6.68 -12.98 -16.62
CA HIS A 3 -6.65 -11.51 -16.61
C HIS A 3 -5.32 -10.98 -16.11
N PHE A 4 -4.75 -11.58 -15.07
CA PHE A 4 -3.54 -11.03 -14.47
C PHE A 4 -2.26 -11.37 -15.23
N ASP A 5 -2.29 -12.25 -16.25
CA ASP A 5 -1.08 -12.57 -17.01
C ASP A 5 -0.53 -11.37 -17.79
N ILE A 6 -1.37 -10.37 -18.09
CA ILE A 6 -0.91 -9.15 -18.78
C ILE A 6 -0.28 -8.11 -17.86
N LEU A 7 -0.47 -8.20 -16.54
CA LEU A 7 0.13 -7.26 -15.58
C LEU A 7 1.66 -7.30 -15.65
N GLY A 8 2.28 -6.13 -15.70
CA GLY A 8 3.72 -5.93 -15.82
C GLY A 8 4.32 -6.24 -17.19
N ARG A 9 3.51 -6.52 -18.20
CA ARG A 9 3.99 -6.71 -19.58
C ARG A 9 3.94 -5.42 -20.37
N SER A 10 4.82 -5.33 -21.38
CA SER A 10 4.74 -4.31 -22.41
C SER A 10 3.40 -4.38 -23.15
N ILE A 11 2.85 -3.22 -23.52
CA ILE A 11 1.67 -3.14 -24.40
C ILE A 11 1.90 -3.72 -25.80
N ALA A 12 3.17 -3.86 -26.21
CA ALA A 12 3.55 -4.51 -27.46
C ALA A 12 3.88 -5.99 -27.28
N ASP A 13 3.62 -6.56 -26.09
CA ASP A 13 3.76 -8.00 -25.89
C ASP A 13 2.60 -8.76 -26.58
N PRO A 14 2.88 -9.83 -27.34
CA PRO A 14 1.84 -10.58 -28.03
C PRO A 14 0.73 -11.13 -27.12
N VAL A 15 1.04 -11.39 -25.84
CA VAL A 15 0.04 -11.81 -24.86
C VAL A 15 -0.95 -10.67 -24.58
N VAL A 16 -0.45 -9.45 -24.45
CA VAL A 16 -1.27 -8.24 -24.22
C VAL A 16 -2.08 -7.90 -25.46
N GLU A 17 -1.46 -7.93 -26.65
CA GLU A 17 -2.15 -7.70 -27.92
C GLU A 17 -3.29 -8.71 -28.13
N SER A 18 -3.02 -9.99 -27.89
CA SER A 18 -4.03 -11.05 -27.96
C SER A 18 -5.13 -10.82 -26.93
N TYR A 19 -4.79 -10.47 -25.69
CA TYR A 19 -5.78 -10.18 -24.66
C TYR A 19 -6.72 -9.03 -25.05
N LEU A 20 -6.17 -7.92 -25.54
CA LEU A 20 -6.92 -6.73 -25.97
C LEU A 20 -7.82 -7.02 -27.17
N ALA A 21 -7.33 -7.76 -28.17
CA ALA A 21 -8.13 -8.13 -29.34
C ALA A 21 -9.41 -8.91 -28.97
N HIS A 22 -9.39 -9.65 -27.86
CA HIS A 22 -10.53 -10.43 -27.37
C HIS A 22 -11.37 -9.68 -26.31
N HIS A 23 -10.83 -8.63 -25.68
CA HIS A 23 -11.51 -7.86 -24.63
C HIS A 23 -12.13 -6.57 -25.18
N GLU A 24 -13.46 -6.52 -25.14
CA GLU A 24 -14.29 -5.36 -25.53
C GLU A 24 -14.03 -4.78 -26.93
N LYS A 25 -13.36 -5.53 -27.83
CA LYS A 25 -12.94 -5.07 -29.16
C LYS A 25 -12.11 -3.79 -29.11
N LEU A 26 -11.28 -3.66 -28.08
CA LEU A 26 -10.31 -2.57 -28.00
C LEU A 26 -9.28 -2.77 -29.13
N ASP A 27 -9.25 -1.84 -30.09
CA ASP A 27 -8.23 -1.86 -31.15
C ASP A 27 -6.85 -1.60 -30.50
N PRO A 28 -5.86 -2.52 -30.64
CA PRO A 28 -4.51 -2.33 -30.13
C PRO A 28 -3.82 -1.05 -30.61
N ILE A 29 -4.19 -0.53 -31.79
CA ILE A 29 -3.67 0.73 -32.35
C ILE A 29 -4.27 1.92 -31.61
N ASP A 30 -5.59 1.98 -31.48
CA ASP A 30 -6.27 3.03 -30.70
C ASP A 30 -5.82 3.00 -29.23
N PHE A 31 -5.55 1.80 -28.70
CA PHE A 31 -5.02 1.61 -27.35
C PHE A 31 -3.63 2.25 -27.17
N ARG A 32 -2.72 2.10 -28.15
CA ARG A 32 -1.39 2.75 -28.13
C ARG A 32 -1.48 4.27 -28.22
N THR A 33 -2.39 4.78 -29.05
CA THR A 33 -2.60 6.23 -29.21
C THR A 33 -3.24 6.84 -27.97
N ASN A 34 -4.17 6.13 -27.33
CA ASN A 34 -4.85 6.64 -26.15
C ASN A 34 -4.02 6.49 -24.88
N ALA A 35 -3.03 5.59 -24.82
CA ALA A 35 -2.13 5.28 -23.68
C ALA A 35 -1.63 6.51 -22.89
N GLU A 36 -1.48 7.65 -23.54
CA GLU A 36 -1.09 8.93 -22.95
C GLU A 36 -2.11 9.51 -21.95
N MET A 37 -3.38 9.08 -22.01
CA MET A 37 -4.47 9.53 -21.14
C MET A 37 -4.65 8.72 -19.84
N GLY A 38 -3.89 7.64 -19.63
CA GLY A 38 -3.80 6.92 -18.34
C GLY A 38 -5.01 6.05 -17.91
N PHE A 39 -6.06 5.86 -18.74
CA PHE A 39 -7.20 4.98 -18.40
C PHE A 39 -7.94 4.48 -19.67
N PHE A 40 -8.04 3.16 -19.89
CA PHE A 40 -8.58 2.59 -21.14
C PHE A 40 -9.69 1.56 -20.96
N GLY A 41 -10.72 1.69 -21.78
CA GLY A 41 -12.00 0.97 -21.77
C GLY A 41 -13.10 1.78 -22.47
N GLY A 42 -12.91 3.11 -22.52
CA GLY A 42 -13.97 4.06 -22.82
C GLY A 42 -14.63 4.50 -21.52
N PHE A 43 -15.03 5.76 -21.41
CA PHE A 43 -15.63 6.32 -20.18
C PHE A 43 -16.86 5.54 -19.69
N ASP A 44 -17.47 4.76 -20.59
CA ASP A 44 -18.68 3.98 -20.40
C ASP A 44 -18.44 2.47 -20.35
N SER A 45 -17.19 2.01 -20.24
CA SER A 45 -16.86 0.58 -20.12
C SER A 45 -16.70 0.14 -18.67
N GLY A 46 -17.05 -1.13 -18.46
CA GLY A 46 -16.85 -1.82 -17.20
C GLY A 46 -15.42 -2.30 -17.00
N PHE A 47 -14.64 -2.40 -18.07
CA PHE A 47 -13.24 -2.81 -18.07
C PHE A 47 -12.32 -1.60 -18.16
N GLY A 48 -11.26 -1.60 -17.35
CA GLY A 48 -10.22 -0.59 -17.34
C GLY A 48 -8.84 -1.23 -17.45
N LEU A 49 -7.95 -0.63 -18.23
CA LEU A 49 -6.53 -0.97 -18.24
C LEU A 49 -5.73 0.33 -18.11
N GLN A 50 -4.80 0.35 -17.16
CA GLN A 50 -3.85 1.45 -16.96
C GLN A 50 -2.43 0.99 -17.32
N VAL A 51 -1.72 1.89 -18.00
CA VAL A 51 -0.32 1.70 -18.38
C VAL A 51 0.51 2.87 -17.88
N GLU A 52 1.78 2.60 -17.61
CA GLU A 52 2.76 3.57 -17.16
C GLU A 52 4.00 3.54 -18.03
N SER A 53 4.78 4.62 -18.06
CA SER A 53 6.11 4.57 -18.63
C SER A 53 6.96 3.53 -17.89
N LEU A 54 7.96 2.97 -18.56
CA LEU A 54 8.88 2.04 -17.92
C LEU A 54 9.49 2.64 -16.64
N SER A 55 9.88 3.92 -16.66
CA SER A 55 10.45 4.62 -15.51
C SER A 55 9.50 4.75 -14.32
N ALA A 56 8.22 5.06 -14.56
CA ALA A 56 7.22 5.14 -13.50
C ALA A 56 6.91 3.75 -12.95
N TYR A 57 6.74 2.76 -13.83
CA TYR A 57 6.46 1.38 -13.43
C TYR A 57 7.58 0.80 -12.54
N ILE A 58 8.85 0.92 -12.93
CA ILE A 58 9.95 0.37 -12.12
C ILE A 58 10.24 1.14 -10.83
N ALA A 59 9.69 2.35 -10.68
CA ALA A 59 9.77 3.09 -9.42
C ALA A 59 8.89 2.44 -8.35
N GLU A 60 7.73 1.91 -8.74
CA GLU A 60 6.76 1.28 -7.83
C GLU A 60 6.91 -0.25 -7.76
N PHE A 61 7.19 -0.89 -8.89
CA PHE A 61 7.29 -2.35 -9.04
C PHE A 61 8.74 -2.80 -9.29
N GLU A 62 9.08 -4.06 -8.98
CA GLU A 62 10.46 -4.53 -9.07
C GLU A 62 10.99 -4.58 -10.51
N GLU A 63 10.26 -5.23 -11.41
CA GLU A 63 10.65 -5.34 -12.82
C GLU A 63 9.44 -5.52 -13.75
N ALA A 64 9.60 -5.08 -15.00
CA ALA A 64 8.67 -5.39 -16.07
C ALA A 64 8.88 -6.84 -16.55
N ARG A 65 7.79 -7.60 -16.64
CA ARG A 65 7.76 -8.99 -17.12
C ARG A 65 8.05 -9.13 -18.61
N SER A 66 7.86 -8.06 -19.39
CA SER A 66 8.35 -8.00 -20.76
C SER A 66 8.61 -6.57 -21.21
N ARG A 67 9.55 -6.45 -22.15
CA ARG A 67 9.93 -5.21 -22.83
C ARG A 67 10.06 -5.49 -24.31
N ARG A 68 9.51 -4.62 -25.15
CA ARG A 68 9.37 -4.81 -26.60
C ARG A 68 9.68 -3.53 -27.38
N LEU A 69 9.74 -2.39 -26.70
CA LEU A 69 9.94 -1.07 -27.28
C LEU A 69 11.17 -0.39 -26.67
N SER A 70 11.53 0.77 -27.21
CA SER A 70 12.55 1.64 -26.62
C SER A 70 12.05 2.24 -25.31
N ASP A 71 12.92 2.55 -24.36
CA ASP A 71 12.54 2.96 -23.00
C ASP A 71 11.60 4.17 -22.94
N GLY A 72 11.74 5.11 -23.88
CA GLY A 72 10.86 6.29 -23.98
C GLY A 72 9.44 5.96 -24.49
N GLU A 73 9.32 4.92 -25.31
CA GLU A 73 8.07 4.47 -25.90
C GLU A 73 7.44 3.32 -25.11
N GLU A 74 8.22 2.67 -24.25
CA GLU A 74 7.77 1.53 -23.48
C GLU A 74 6.66 1.93 -22.51
N ARG A 75 5.58 1.15 -22.56
CA ARG A 75 4.42 1.29 -21.69
C ARG A 75 4.11 -0.07 -21.09
N ILE A 76 4.06 -0.13 -19.77
CA ILE A 76 3.86 -1.36 -19.01
C ILE A 76 2.46 -1.34 -18.39
N VAL A 77 1.73 -2.44 -18.51
CA VAL A 77 0.41 -2.60 -17.88
C VAL A 77 0.55 -2.65 -16.36
N SER A 78 0.12 -1.60 -15.65
CA SER A 78 0.24 -1.50 -14.18
C SER A 78 -1.01 -1.94 -13.45
N ARG A 79 -2.20 -1.72 -14.03
CA ARG A 79 -3.47 -2.04 -13.36
C ARG A 79 -4.56 -2.46 -14.33
N LEU A 80 -5.37 -3.42 -13.89
CA LEU A 80 -6.65 -3.77 -14.50
C LEU A 80 -7.79 -3.35 -13.58
N SER A 81 -8.90 -2.96 -14.15
CA SER A 81 -10.11 -2.53 -13.43
C SER A 81 -11.32 -3.26 -13.99
N PHE A 82 -12.18 -3.73 -13.11
CA PHE A 82 -13.46 -4.33 -13.44
C PHE A 82 -14.51 -3.65 -12.58
N THR A 83 -15.51 -3.07 -13.21
CA THR A 83 -16.50 -2.23 -12.54
C THR A 83 -17.90 -2.71 -12.88
N GLY A 84 -18.73 -2.80 -11.85
CA GLY A 84 -20.13 -3.14 -11.95
C GLY A 84 -20.97 -1.92 -12.33
N PRO A 85 -22.30 -2.05 -12.30
CA PRO A 85 -23.19 -0.91 -12.54
C PRO A 85 -22.98 0.13 -11.44
N ASP A 86 -22.74 1.39 -11.83
CA ASP A 86 -22.63 2.51 -10.90
C ASP A 86 -23.90 3.36 -10.96
N ALA A 87 -24.60 3.46 -9.83
CA ALA A 87 -25.80 4.29 -9.70
C ALA A 87 -25.53 5.79 -9.93
N ILE A 88 -24.28 6.24 -9.74
CA ILE A 88 -23.87 7.64 -9.90
C ILE A 88 -23.51 7.96 -11.36
N ARG A 89 -23.01 7.00 -12.12
CA ARG A 89 -22.67 7.15 -13.55
C ARG A 89 -23.53 6.21 -14.39
N ALA A 90 -24.78 6.63 -14.64
CA ALA A 90 -25.76 5.83 -15.40
C ALA A 90 -25.34 5.45 -16.83
N VAL A 91 -24.35 6.15 -17.42
CA VAL A 91 -23.78 5.85 -18.74
C VAL A 91 -22.74 4.72 -18.72
N GLN A 92 -22.19 4.39 -17.55
CA GLN A 92 -21.20 3.31 -17.40
C GLN A 92 -21.85 1.94 -17.56
N ARG A 93 -21.36 1.15 -18.51
CA ARG A 93 -21.75 -0.24 -18.69
C ARG A 93 -20.96 -1.11 -17.71
N ALA A 94 -21.65 -2.02 -17.04
CA ALA A 94 -20.99 -2.99 -16.18
C ALA A 94 -20.11 -3.95 -17.00
N TYR A 95 -19.02 -4.43 -16.39
CA TYR A 95 -18.24 -5.51 -16.96
C TYR A 95 -19.10 -6.77 -17.04
N SER A 96 -19.16 -7.38 -18.22
CA SER A 96 -20.15 -8.42 -18.53
C SER A 96 -19.59 -9.84 -18.58
N SER A 97 -18.27 -9.99 -18.52
CA SER A 97 -17.59 -11.30 -18.48
C SER A 97 -17.34 -11.75 -17.04
N ALA A 98 -16.89 -13.00 -16.88
CA ALA A 98 -16.53 -13.55 -15.57
C ALA A 98 -15.41 -12.72 -14.93
N LEU A 99 -15.58 -12.37 -13.64
CA LEU A 99 -14.55 -11.65 -12.90
C LEU A 99 -13.40 -12.60 -12.50
N PRO A 100 -12.18 -12.05 -12.27
CA PRO A 100 -11.08 -12.77 -11.67
C PRO A 100 -11.48 -13.48 -10.37
N PHE A 101 -10.82 -14.61 -10.08
CA PHE A 101 -11.01 -15.40 -8.85
C PHE A 101 -12.44 -15.89 -8.59
N GLY A 102 -13.31 -15.91 -9.61
CA GLY A 102 -14.71 -16.32 -9.45
C GLY A 102 -15.55 -15.31 -8.66
N LEU A 103 -15.08 -14.06 -8.53
CA LEU A 103 -15.83 -12.98 -7.90
C LEU A 103 -17.11 -12.65 -8.67
N THR A 104 -18.05 -12.02 -8.00
CA THR A 104 -19.31 -11.56 -8.58
C THR A 104 -19.68 -10.21 -7.98
N PHE A 105 -20.09 -9.25 -8.80
CA PHE A 105 -20.60 -7.99 -8.28
C PHE A 105 -21.79 -8.26 -7.35
N GLY A 106 -21.80 -7.62 -6.18
CA GLY A 106 -22.77 -7.90 -5.11
C GLY A 106 -22.32 -8.93 -4.07
N ASP A 107 -21.19 -9.63 -4.27
CA ASP A 107 -20.58 -10.44 -3.22
C ASP A 107 -20.36 -9.58 -1.96
N SER A 108 -20.68 -10.12 -0.78
CA SER A 108 -20.33 -9.44 0.48
C SER A 108 -18.82 -9.49 0.72
N SER A 109 -18.29 -8.59 1.54
CA SER A 109 -16.88 -8.59 1.94
C SER A 109 -16.38 -9.96 2.42
N ASP A 110 -17.19 -10.70 3.19
CA ASP A 110 -16.84 -12.04 3.69
C ASP A 110 -16.71 -13.07 2.55
N ILE A 111 -17.63 -13.04 1.58
CA ILE A 111 -17.59 -13.92 0.39
C ILE A 111 -16.38 -13.57 -0.47
N VAL A 112 -16.04 -12.28 -0.60
CA VAL A 112 -14.84 -11.85 -1.33
C VAL A 112 -13.59 -12.41 -0.66
N ALA A 113 -13.45 -12.29 0.66
CA ALA A 113 -12.32 -12.83 1.40
C ALA A 113 -12.22 -14.37 1.26
N GLU A 114 -13.35 -15.08 1.30
CA GLU A 114 -13.40 -16.53 1.06
C GLU A 114 -12.91 -16.90 -0.35
N LYS A 115 -13.43 -16.23 -1.38
CA LYS A 115 -13.06 -16.49 -2.79
C LYS A 115 -11.59 -16.16 -3.09
N LEU A 116 -11.05 -15.13 -2.45
CA LEU A 116 -9.63 -14.77 -2.54
C LEU A 116 -8.73 -15.65 -1.65
N GLY A 117 -9.31 -16.43 -0.73
CA GLY A 117 -8.60 -17.30 0.19
C GLY A 117 -7.79 -16.56 1.26
N THR A 118 -8.06 -15.26 1.47
CA THR A 118 -7.32 -14.41 2.40
C THR A 118 -8.16 -13.24 2.88
N GLY A 119 -7.89 -12.78 4.10
CA GLY A 119 -8.47 -11.54 4.62
C GLY A 119 -7.80 -10.29 4.01
N PRO A 120 -8.45 -9.12 4.11
CA PRO A 120 -7.83 -7.88 3.66
C PRO A 120 -6.64 -7.53 4.56
N PHE A 121 -5.55 -7.05 3.95
CA PHE A 121 -4.41 -6.52 4.69
C PHE A 121 -4.50 -5.00 4.90
N ARG A 122 -5.39 -4.34 4.14
CA ARG A 122 -5.69 -2.91 4.26
C ARG A 122 -7.17 -2.68 4.02
N GLU A 123 -7.78 -1.86 4.86
CA GLU A 123 -9.15 -1.41 4.73
C GLU A 123 -9.18 0.12 4.81
N GLY A 124 -10.12 0.75 4.13
CA GLY A 124 -10.27 2.20 4.17
C GLY A 124 -11.57 2.67 3.55
N LYS A 125 -11.83 3.98 3.70
CA LYS A 125 -12.89 4.68 2.98
C LYS A 125 -12.34 5.31 1.72
N SER A 126 -13.14 5.37 0.66
CA SER A 126 -12.78 6.05 -0.58
C SER A 126 -12.60 7.55 -0.30
N SER A 127 -11.37 8.06 -0.45
CA SER A 127 -11.02 9.46 -0.19
C SER A 127 -11.55 10.45 -1.24
N THR A 128 -12.02 9.95 -2.38
CA THR A 128 -12.57 10.74 -3.48
C THR A 128 -14.03 10.38 -3.70
N LEU A 129 -14.91 11.07 -2.98
CA LEU A 129 -16.35 11.03 -3.20
C LEU A 129 -16.83 12.46 -3.53
N PRO A 130 -17.52 12.68 -4.66
CA PRO A 130 -18.32 13.88 -4.83
C PRO A 130 -19.26 14.07 -3.64
N GLU A 131 -19.62 15.30 -3.30
CA GLU A 131 -20.52 15.62 -2.15
C GLU A 131 -21.85 14.85 -2.18
N TYR A 132 -22.27 14.37 -3.35
CA TYR A 132 -23.49 13.61 -3.59
C TYR A 132 -23.29 12.08 -3.70
N SER A 133 -22.11 11.55 -3.42
CA SER A 133 -21.83 10.11 -3.55
C SER A 133 -21.96 9.37 -2.22
N ALA A 134 -22.57 8.19 -2.25
CA ALA A 134 -22.64 7.32 -1.08
C ALA A 134 -21.24 6.90 -0.60
N GLU A 135 -21.10 6.64 0.69
CA GLU A 135 -19.84 6.12 1.25
C GLU A 135 -19.42 4.85 0.52
N ARG A 136 -18.13 4.74 0.24
CA ARG A 136 -17.52 3.58 -0.41
C ARG A 136 -16.36 3.09 0.42
N PHE A 137 -16.23 1.78 0.51
CA PHE A 137 -15.15 1.12 1.24
C PHE A 137 -14.17 0.48 0.25
N VAL A 138 -12.91 0.40 0.64
CA VAL A 138 -11.83 -0.15 -0.17
C VAL A 138 -11.07 -1.15 0.67
N HIS A 139 -11.05 -2.42 0.24
CA HIS A 139 -10.27 -3.47 0.89
C HIS A 139 -9.21 -3.98 -0.08
N SER A 140 -7.96 -4.06 0.37
CA SER A 140 -6.84 -4.61 -0.41
C SER A 140 -6.47 -6.00 0.09
N TYR A 141 -6.29 -6.93 -0.84
CA TYR A 141 -6.00 -8.33 -0.58
C TYR A 141 -4.70 -8.74 -1.28
N ALA A 142 -3.88 -9.52 -0.59
CA ALA A 142 -2.64 -10.07 -1.10
C ALA A 142 -2.87 -11.49 -1.65
N VAL A 143 -2.88 -11.65 -2.97
CA VAL A 143 -3.17 -12.91 -3.64
C VAL A 143 -1.95 -13.35 -4.46
N GLY A 144 -1.04 -14.09 -3.84
CA GLY A 144 0.26 -14.39 -4.43
C GLY A 144 1.08 -13.11 -4.64
N ASN A 145 1.52 -12.86 -5.88
CA ASN A 145 2.27 -11.65 -6.25
C ASN A 145 1.35 -10.53 -6.83
N ILE A 146 0.05 -10.62 -6.57
CA ILE A 146 -0.96 -9.69 -7.06
C ILE A 146 -1.64 -9.05 -5.86
N VAL A 147 -1.96 -7.77 -5.99
CA VAL A 147 -2.89 -7.09 -5.09
C VAL A 147 -4.25 -7.01 -5.79
N ALA A 148 -5.26 -7.56 -5.14
CA ALA A 148 -6.65 -7.38 -5.52
C ALA A 148 -7.27 -6.31 -4.62
N ILE A 149 -7.72 -5.20 -5.20
CA ILE A 149 -8.40 -4.12 -4.49
C ILE A 149 -9.89 -4.24 -4.79
N ALA A 150 -10.68 -4.57 -3.78
CA ALA A 150 -12.13 -4.60 -3.87
C ALA A 150 -12.72 -3.28 -3.36
N LYS A 151 -13.63 -2.69 -4.14
CA LYS A 151 -14.44 -1.55 -3.69
C LYS A 151 -15.86 -1.99 -3.43
N TYR A 152 -16.43 -1.45 -2.36
CA TYR A 152 -17.77 -1.78 -1.90
C TYR A 152 -18.64 -0.53 -1.78
N ASP A 153 -19.95 -0.74 -1.88
CA ASP A 153 -20.95 0.23 -1.44
C ASP A 153 -21.08 0.29 0.09
N SER A 154 -22.05 1.07 0.55
CA SER A 154 -22.37 1.26 1.97
C SER A 154 -22.81 -0.01 2.69
N ASP A 155 -23.29 -1.01 1.94
CA ASP A 155 -23.76 -2.31 2.46
C ASP A 155 -22.66 -3.40 2.34
N LEU A 156 -21.41 -2.98 2.07
CA LEU A 156 -20.26 -3.85 1.85
C LEU A 156 -20.48 -4.85 0.70
N ARG A 157 -21.17 -4.42 -0.37
CA ARG A 157 -21.38 -5.22 -1.58
C ARG A 157 -20.38 -4.83 -2.66
N LEU A 158 -19.74 -5.84 -3.26
CA LEU A 158 -18.68 -5.65 -4.24
C LEU A 158 -19.19 -4.89 -5.46
N MET A 159 -18.60 -3.73 -5.73
CA MET A 159 -18.91 -2.87 -6.87
C MET A 159 -17.80 -2.86 -7.93
N ALA A 160 -16.55 -2.98 -7.51
CA ALA A 160 -15.41 -2.97 -8.42
C ALA A 160 -14.25 -3.79 -7.88
N VAL A 161 -13.43 -4.32 -8.79
CA VAL A 161 -12.20 -5.03 -8.50
C VAL A 161 -11.09 -4.42 -9.33
N TYR A 162 -9.97 -4.09 -8.70
CA TYR A 162 -8.75 -3.68 -9.37
C TYR A 162 -7.67 -4.71 -9.12
N LEU A 163 -6.88 -5.02 -10.14
CA LEU A 163 -5.73 -5.91 -10.04
C LEU A 163 -4.46 -5.15 -10.39
N MET A 164 -3.43 -5.33 -9.59
CA MET A 164 -2.08 -4.80 -9.83
C MET A 164 -1.04 -5.80 -9.31
N GLN A 165 0.21 -5.68 -9.75
CA GLN A 165 1.28 -6.45 -9.12
C GLN A 165 1.47 -5.99 -7.67
N ALA A 166 2.02 -6.86 -6.83
CA ALA A 166 2.56 -6.42 -5.56
C ALA A 166 3.68 -5.40 -5.80
N ASP A 167 3.55 -4.22 -5.20
CA ASP A 167 4.56 -3.19 -5.25
C ASP A 167 5.84 -3.62 -4.50
N ARG A 168 6.91 -2.84 -4.66
CA ARG A 168 8.18 -3.06 -3.99
C ARG A 168 8.02 -3.11 -2.47
N THR A 169 7.17 -2.26 -1.90
CA THR A 169 6.96 -2.16 -0.45
C THR A 169 6.41 -3.49 0.11
N MET A 170 5.37 -4.03 -0.52
CA MET A 170 4.75 -5.29 -0.15
C MET A 170 5.69 -6.48 -0.38
N LEU A 171 6.45 -6.50 -1.48
CA LEU A 171 7.43 -7.56 -1.74
C LEU A 171 8.57 -7.54 -0.72
N LYS A 172 9.09 -6.35 -0.37
CA LYS A 172 10.08 -6.18 0.72
C LYS A 172 9.52 -6.67 2.06
N ALA A 173 8.31 -6.25 2.42
CA ALA A 173 7.63 -6.70 3.64
C ALA A 173 7.46 -8.24 3.69
N THR A 174 7.07 -8.86 2.57
CA THR A 174 6.93 -10.32 2.46
C THR A 174 8.26 -11.04 2.67
N ARG A 175 9.33 -10.55 2.03
CA ARG A 175 10.69 -11.09 2.18
C ARG A 175 11.21 -10.92 3.60
N ARG A 176 10.98 -9.76 4.22
CA ARG A 176 11.29 -9.49 5.62
C ARG A 176 10.58 -10.48 6.53
N LYS A 177 9.27 -10.68 6.37
CA LYS A 177 8.49 -11.63 7.17
C LYS A 177 9.05 -13.06 7.05
N ALA A 178 9.44 -13.47 5.84
CA ALA A 178 10.07 -14.77 5.61
C ALA A 178 11.49 -14.88 6.21
N SER A 179 12.20 -13.76 6.39
CA SER A 179 13.55 -13.72 6.96
C SER A 179 13.58 -13.53 8.48
N LEU A 180 12.48 -13.13 9.13
CA LEU A 180 12.40 -12.93 10.60
C LEU A 180 13.02 -14.06 11.43
N PRO A 181 12.79 -15.36 11.15
CA PRO A 181 13.37 -16.44 11.95
C PRO A 181 14.91 -16.50 11.87
N LYS A 182 15.51 -15.84 10.86
CA LYS A 182 16.96 -15.78 10.63
C LYS A 182 17.56 -14.47 11.14
N GLN A 183 16.76 -13.57 11.70
CA GLN A 183 17.24 -12.27 12.16
C GLN A 183 18.19 -12.44 13.34
N LYS A 184 19.31 -11.72 13.27
CA LYS A 184 20.27 -11.68 14.36
C LYS A 184 19.80 -10.60 15.34
N ILE A 185 19.54 -10.98 16.58
CA ILE A 185 19.28 -10.05 17.68
C ILE A 185 20.38 -10.24 18.72
N MET A 186 20.88 -9.15 19.27
CA MET A 186 21.95 -9.14 20.25
C MET A 186 21.38 -8.78 21.63
N PRO A 187 21.14 -9.75 22.53
CA PRO A 187 20.57 -9.46 23.85
C PRO A 187 21.38 -8.47 24.69
N GLY A 188 22.70 -8.40 24.48
CA GLY A 188 23.56 -7.44 25.15
C GLY A 188 23.40 -5.99 24.67
N ASN A 189 22.55 -5.72 23.68
CA ASN A 189 22.31 -4.37 23.18
C ASN A 189 21.14 -3.64 23.87
N ILE A 190 20.55 -4.19 24.95
CA ILE A 190 19.45 -3.53 25.67
C ILE A 190 19.76 -2.09 26.08
N ASP A 191 20.99 -1.80 26.52
CA ASP A 191 21.41 -0.45 26.93
C ASP A 191 21.55 0.49 25.72
N LYS A 192 21.87 -0.05 24.53
CA LYS A 192 21.90 0.74 23.29
C LYS A 192 20.51 1.13 22.85
N VAL A 193 19.54 0.21 22.99
CA VAL A 193 18.12 0.50 22.73
C VAL A 193 17.63 1.57 23.70
N GLU A 194 17.91 1.42 25.00
CA GLU A 194 17.50 2.38 26.03
C GLU A 194 18.12 3.78 25.80
N ALA A 195 19.39 3.84 25.41
CA ALA A 195 20.09 5.10 25.18
C ALA A 195 19.45 5.98 24.10
N LEU A 196 18.66 5.41 23.18
CA LEU A 196 17.98 6.15 22.12
C LEU A 196 16.76 6.95 22.61
N ARG A 197 16.31 6.75 23.85
CA ARG A 197 15.20 7.52 24.44
C ARG A 197 15.48 9.03 24.44
N VAL A 198 16.75 9.43 24.53
CA VAL A 198 17.16 10.85 24.50
C VAL A 198 17.00 11.49 23.11
N GLN A 199 16.77 10.70 22.07
CA GLN A 199 16.57 11.16 20.69
C GLN A 199 15.09 11.31 20.32
N MET A 200 14.17 11.17 21.28
CA MET A 200 12.75 11.40 21.02
C MET A 200 12.51 12.83 20.54
N PRO A 201 11.81 13.04 19.42
CA PRO A 201 11.60 14.37 18.85
C PRO A 201 10.60 15.21 19.65
N THR A 202 9.82 14.59 20.55
CA THR A 202 8.76 15.23 21.33
C THR A 202 9.24 16.41 22.18
N GLN A 203 10.51 16.41 22.61
CA GLN A 203 11.09 17.55 23.30
C GLN A 203 11.19 18.78 22.39
N ARG A 204 11.68 18.59 21.16
CA ARG A 204 11.77 19.64 20.14
C ARG A 204 10.37 20.13 19.75
N TRP A 205 9.39 19.24 19.63
CA TRP A 205 8.00 19.61 19.35
C TRP A 205 7.40 20.51 20.44
N ARG A 206 7.69 20.24 21.72
CA ARG A 206 7.27 21.14 22.83
C ARG A 206 7.96 22.49 22.77
N GLU A 207 9.23 22.54 22.38
CA GLU A 207 9.96 23.79 22.20
C GLU A 207 9.34 24.62 21.07
N SER A 208 9.05 24.01 19.92
CA SER A 208 8.36 24.68 18.81
C SER A 208 6.95 25.16 19.20
N MET A 209 6.19 24.35 19.94
CA MET A 209 4.89 24.77 20.49
C MET A 209 5.03 25.99 21.40
N ALA A 210 6.06 26.03 22.28
CA ALA A 210 6.32 27.16 23.16
C ALA A 210 6.76 28.43 22.40
N GLU A 211 7.37 28.26 21.22
CA GLU A 211 7.72 29.34 20.29
C GLU A 211 6.53 29.84 19.45
N GLY A 212 5.35 29.20 19.59
CA GLY A 212 4.10 29.61 18.97
C GLY A 212 3.74 28.84 17.69
N ASP A 213 4.36 27.69 17.44
CA ASP A 213 3.97 26.81 16.35
C ASP A 213 2.60 26.15 16.65
N GLU A 214 1.60 26.47 15.83
CA GLU A 214 0.22 25.98 15.97
C GLU A 214 0.03 24.55 15.43
N LEU A 215 1.04 23.98 14.75
CA LEU A 215 1.01 22.57 14.31
C LEU A 215 0.92 21.61 15.51
N PHE A 216 1.55 22.00 16.62
CA PHE A 216 1.71 21.17 17.80
C PHE A 216 0.68 21.50 18.88
N ASN A 217 0.24 20.45 19.59
CA ASN A 217 -0.52 20.59 20.81
C ASN A 217 -0.04 19.58 21.86
N GLU A 218 -0.13 19.94 23.13
CA GLU A 218 0.41 19.10 24.21
C GLU A 218 -0.27 17.72 24.30
N ALA A 219 -1.55 17.62 23.96
CA ALA A 219 -2.27 16.35 24.06
C ALA A 219 -1.73 15.31 23.06
N ASP A 220 -1.49 15.72 21.81
CA ASP A 220 -0.92 14.86 20.78
C ASP A 220 0.57 14.61 21.00
N ILE A 221 1.35 15.61 21.45
CA ILE A 221 2.75 15.41 21.83
C ILE A 221 2.86 14.37 22.96
N ALA A 222 2.05 14.49 24.01
CA ALA A 222 2.07 13.54 25.12
C ALA A 222 1.63 12.13 24.69
N THR A 223 0.68 12.03 23.75
CA THR A 223 0.27 10.75 23.16
C THR A 223 1.42 10.12 22.37
N ALA A 224 2.09 10.90 21.51
CA ALA A 224 3.25 10.43 20.75
C ALA A 224 4.41 10.00 21.65
N GLU A 225 4.72 10.79 22.68
CA GLU A 225 5.77 10.48 23.65
C GLU A 225 5.46 9.18 24.40
N THR A 226 4.22 8.98 24.83
CA THR A 226 3.80 7.73 25.49
C THR A 226 3.98 6.53 24.56
N ALA A 227 3.56 6.66 23.29
CA ALA A 227 3.70 5.60 22.30
C ALA A 227 5.18 5.28 22.01
N LEU A 228 6.02 6.30 21.82
CA LEU A 228 7.46 6.15 21.59
C LEU A 228 8.18 5.49 22.76
N ASN A 229 7.86 5.88 24.00
CA ASN A 229 8.41 5.23 25.19
C ASN A 229 8.01 3.75 25.26
N GLY A 230 6.73 3.44 25.02
CA GLY A 230 6.23 2.07 24.98
C GLY A 230 6.86 1.22 23.88
N PHE A 231 7.12 1.81 22.72
CA PHE A 231 7.85 1.20 21.62
C PHE A 231 9.28 0.82 22.04
N ILE A 232 10.05 1.76 22.61
CA ILE A 232 11.42 1.50 23.08
C ILE A 232 11.43 0.39 24.15
N ASP A 233 10.49 0.43 25.10
CA ASP A 233 10.39 -0.59 26.16
C ASP A 233 10.10 -1.98 25.58
N THR A 234 9.20 -2.06 24.60
CA THR A 234 8.86 -3.32 23.92
C THR A 234 10.04 -3.85 23.12
N VAL A 235 10.74 -3.00 22.37
CA VAL A 235 11.94 -3.41 21.62
C VAL A 235 13.05 -3.85 22.58
N LYS A 236 13.23 -3.18 23.73
CA LYS A 236 14.21 -3.59 24.74
C LYS A 236 13.90 -4.98 25.30
N ALA A 237 12.63 -5.25 25.65
CA ALA A 237 12.19 -6.56 26.11
C ALA A 237 12.40 -7.64 25.04
N ALA A 238 11.97 -7.37 23.81
CA ALA A 238 12.14 -8.27 22.67
C ALA A 238 13.63 -8.52 22.35
N THR A 239 14.49 -7.51 22.49
CA THR A 239 15.94 -7.64 22.32
C THR A 239 16.53 -8.63 23.30
N SER A 240 16.13 -8.55 24.58
CA SER A 240 16.55 -9.49 25.62
C SER A 240 16.14 -10.93 25.29
N GLN A 241 14.92 -11.09 24.75
CA GLN A 241 14.33 -12.39 24.42
C GLN A 241 14.75 -12.94 23.04
N ARG A 242 15.46 -12.15 22.23
CA ARG A 242 15.76 -12.45 20.81
C ARG A 242 14.51 -12.64 19.95
N ASP A 243 13.46 -11.87 20.24
CA ASP A 243 12.18 -12.00 19.57
C ASP A 243 12.05 -11.00 18.42
N ALA A 244 12.39 -11.45 17.21
CA ALA A 244 12.28 -10.64 16.00
C ALA A 244 10.81 -10.33 15.64
N GLN A 245 9.87 -11.20 16.02
CA GLN A 245 8.46 -10.98 15.75
C GLN A 245 7.91 -9.88 16.66
N ALA A 246 8.30 -9.88 17.93
CA ALA A 246 7.92 -8.83 18.86
C ALA A 246 8.51 -7.46 18.47
N ILE A 247 9.74 -7.40 17.95
CA ILE A 247 10.29 -6.15 17.39
C ILE A 247 9.45 -5.67 16.19
N GLN A 248 9.12 -6.57 15.26
CA GLN A 248 8.30 -6.19 14.11
C GLN A 248 6.89 -5.73 14.53
N ALA A 249 6.27 -6.41 15.49
CA ALA A 249 4.98 -6.02 16.04
C ALA A 249 5.05 -4.64 16.71
N ALA A 250 6.12 -4.37 17.49
CA ALA A 250 6.34 -3.06 18.09
C ALA A 250 6.44 -1.94 17.04
N VAL A 251 7.11 -2.19 15.91
CA VAL A 251 7.17 -1.23 14.78
C VAL A 251 5.79 -0.98 14.19
N LYS A 252 5.00 -2.04 13.96
CA LYS A 252 3.63 -1.88 13.47
C LYS A 252 2.81 -1.02 14.42
N ASP A 253 2.83 -1.33 15.71
CA ASP A 253 2.01 -0.67 16.71
C ASP A 253 2.35 0.82 16.86
N ILE A 254 3.65 1.17 16.84
CA ILE A 254 4.04 2.60 16.87
C ILE A 254 3.61 3.33 15.61
N VAL A 255 3.77 2.73 14.42
CA VAL A 255 3.36 3.38 13.16
C VAL A 255 1.86 3.62 13.13
N LEU A 256 1.05 2.65 13.57
CA LEU A 256 -0.41 2.82 13.67
C LEU A 256 -0.81 3.90 14.67
N ALA A 257 -0.13 3.98 15.82
CA ALA A 257 -0.36 5.05 16.80
C ALA A 257 -0.03 6.44 16.22
N ILE A 258 1.06 6.57 15.46
CA ILE A 258 1.40 7.82 14.78
C ILE A 258 0.39 8.17 13.67
N ASN A 259 -0.07 7.19 12.89
CA ASN A 259 -1.13 7.41 11.89
C ASN A 259 -2.40 7.98 12.53
N GLU A 260 -2.79 7.46 13.71
CA GLU A 260 -3.95 7.98 14.44
C GLU A 260 -3.75 9.44 14.85
N ILE A 261 -2.57 9.79 15.41
CA ILE A 261 -2.26 11.17 15.78
C ILE A 261 -2.32 12.09 14.56
N HIS A 262 -1.70 11.70 13.44
CA HIS A 262 -1.76 12.44 12.19
C HIS A 262 -3.21 12.63 11.71
N GLY A 263 -4.04 11.58 11.77
CA GLY A 263 -5.43 11.66 11.36
C GLY A 263 -6.30 12.59 12.21
N ARG A 264 -5.92 12.85 13.47
CA ARG A 264 -6.66 13.74 14.37
C ARG A 264 -6.29 15.21 14.20
N SER A 265 -5.00 15.53 14.12
CA SER A 265 -4.52 16.91 14.17
C SER A 265 -3.67 17.36 12.99
N GLY A 266 -3.25 16.44 12.12
CA GLY A 266 -2.31 16.76 11.04
C GLY A 266 -0.87 16.98 11.51
N MET A 267 -0.58 16.84 12.82
CA MET A 267 0.72 17.16 13.46
C MET A 267 1.95 16.52 12.78
N ILE A 268 1.77 15.40 12.10
CA ILE A 268 2.85 14.63 11.47
C ILE A 268 3.04 15.04 10.01
N GLU A 269 3.82 16.10 9.77
CA GLU A 269 4.22 16.59 8.45
C GLU A 269 5.63 16.11 8.06
N THR A 270 6.15 16.53 6.91
CA THR A 270 7.43 16.05 6.33
C THR A 270 8.58 15.96 7.35
N LEU A 271 8.75 16.95 8.22
CA LEU A 271 9.86 16.96 9.18
C LEU A 271 9.67 15.92 10.29
N GLU A 272 8.49 15.87 10.91
CA GLU A 272 8.16 14.97 12.00
C GLU A 272 8.20 13.52 11.52
N ARG A 273 7.77 13.31 10.28
CA ARG A 273 7.85 12.05 9.54
C ARG A 273 9.29 11.54 9.44
N ASP A 274 10.21 12.40 9.03
CA ASP A 274 11.63 12.07 8.93
C ASP A 274 12.23 11.79 10.32
N GLU A 275 11.93 12.62 11.32
CA GLU A 275 12.39 12.45 12.70
C GLU A 275 11.93 11.10 13.30
N LEU A 276 10.66 10.75 13.12
CA LEU A 276 10.10 9.47 13.56
C LEU A 276 10.70 8.29 12.80
N GLY A 277 10.87 8.41 11.49
CA GLY A 277 11.52 7.39 10.66
C GLY A 277 12.94 7.08 11.14
N VAL A 278 13.73 8.13 11.39
CA VAL A 278 15.11 8.02 11.89
C VAL A 278 15.16 7.35 13.27
N LEU A 279 14.29 7.75 14.20
CA LEU A 279 14.25 7.17 15.54
C LEU A 279 13.85 5.68 15.51
N ILE A 280 12.79 5.34 14.78
CA ILE A 280 12.28 3.97 14.71
C ILE A 280 13.34 3.04 14.09
N ASP A 281 13.98 3.46 12.99
CA ASP A 281 15.06 2.70 12.36
C ASP A 281 16.26 2.53 13.31
N ALA A 282 16.68 3.60 13.98
CA ALA A 282 17.78 3.56 14.94
C ALA A 282 17.51 2.57 16.10
N VAL A 283 16.29 2.58 16.65
CA VAL A 283 15.88 1.69 17.75
C VAL A 283 15.89 0.23 17.32
N VAL A 284 15.35 -0.08 16.13
CA VAL A 284 15.35 -1.43 15.58
C VAL A 284 16.79 -1.90 15.33
N ARG A 285 17.62 -1.09 14.66
CA ARG A 285 19.02 -1.45 14.37
C ARG A 285 19.86 -1.60 15.65
N ALA A 286 19.59 -0.80 16.68
CA ALA A 286 20.27 -0.92 17.96
C ALA A 286 20.09 -2.30 18.62
N SER A 287 18.95 -2.97 18.42
CA SER A 287 18.73 -4.35 18.89
C SER A 287 19.67 -5.39 18.23
N GLY A 288 20.32 -5.02 17.13
CA GLY A 288 21.11 -5.89 16.27
C GLY A 288 20.33 -6.43 15.06
N PHE A 289 19.02 -6.13 14.97
CA PHE A 289 18.17 -6.49 13.85
C PHE A 289 18.74 -5.92 12.54
N SER A 290 18.90 -6.78 11.53
CA SER A 290 19.53 -6.38 10.27
C SER A 290 18.46 -6.03 9.25
N LEU A 291 18.50 -4.78 8.80
CA LEU A 291 17.74 -4.26 7.66
C LEU A 291 18.74 -3.87 6.56
N PRO A 292 18.46 -4.19 5.28
CA PRO A 292 19.13 -3.53 4.15
C PRO A 292 19.13 -2.01 4.31
N ASP A 293 20.13 -1.34 3.75
CA ASP A 293 20.26 0.12 3.86
C ASP A 293 19.14 0.88 3.14
N ASP A 294 18.48 0.24 2.17
CA ASP A 294 17.36 0.78 1.39
C ASP A 294 15.98 0.28 1.87
N GLU A 295 15.93 -0.43 3.01
CA GLU A 295 14.67 -0.94 3.57
C GLU A 295 14.16 -0.04 4.69
N ASP A 296 13.01 0.58 4.45
CA ASP A 296 12.22 1.23 5.49
C ASP A 296 11.29 0.20 6.16
N ILE A 297 11.56 -0.08 7.44
CA ILE A 297 10.79 -1.07 8.20
C ILE A 297 9.33 -0.64 8.44
N THR A 298 9.04 0.65 8.38
CA THR A 298 7.71 1.22 8.67
C THR A 298 6.81 1.31 7.44
N ALA A 299 7.38 1.25 6.23
CA ALA A 299 6.69 1.56 4.97
C ALA A 299 5.43 0.72 4.72
N GLU A 300 5.35 -0.47 5.31
CA GLU A 300 4.19 -1.36 5.21
C GLU A 300 2.92 -0.77 5.87
N TRP A 301 3.07 -0.04 6.98
CA TRP A 301 1.94 0.45 7.78
C TRP A 301 1.80 1.97 7.77
N ARG A 302 2.77 2.68 7.19
CA ARG A 302 2.79 4.14 7.21
C ARG A 302 1.71 4.69 6.27
N GLU A 303 0.91 5.60 6.80
CA GLU A 303 -0.16 6.28 6.04
C GLU A 303 0.03 7.79 5.94
N TRP A 304 0.95 8.34 6.73
CA TRP A 304 1.42 9.72 6.59
C TRP A 304 2.41 9.82 5.44
#